data_AF-A0A229TJ25-F1
#
_entry.id   AF-A0A229TJ25-F1
#
_cell.length_a   1.000
_cell.length_b   1.000
_cell.length_c   1.000
_cell.angle_alpha   90.00
_cell.angle_beta   90.00
_cell.angle_gamma   90.00
#
_symmetry.space_group_name_H-M   'P 1'
#
loop_
_entity.id
_entity.type
_entity.pdbx_description
1 polymer ?
#
loop_
_entity_poly.entity_id
_entity_poly.type
_entity_poly.pdbx_seq_one_letter_code
_entity_poly.pdbx_strand_id
1 'polypeptide(L)'
;MSDTVRGQRTGTGQTGDRTRSFRVFFCAWPNLEVVTVNAAWEAVSRVVDEPAWYWVYDKLAFWPSTYAHAWPGFREPAPSRTWDLSPGDTDRGSAEFRLGPYAVEEHQVAAIALAAFREACGPDGRMWALHWQHQSFRIRPHLMTEGARWPVPVFPRADYHLFLAEDFSFGTLGHPWERTLCVFGEKLVPAFERFGEGVLTNVLRRDGKPTETTGASPRAGGSATRAPAEPSELAR
;
A
#
# COMPACT_ATOMS: atom_id res chain seq x y z
N MET A 1 30.26 78.26 0.83
CA MET A 1 30.20 77.95 -0.61
C MET A 1 31.44 77.14 -0.97
N SER A 2 31.23 75.83 -0.98
CA SER A 2 31.88 74.72 -1.70
C SER A 2 33.41 74.67 -1.92
N ASP A 3 34.04 73.83 -1.08
CA ASP A 3 34.83 72.61 -1.35
C ASP A 3 36.15 72.59 -2.14
N THR A 4 37.24 72.71 -1.36
CA THR A 4 38.39 71.80 -1.14
C THR A 4 38.68 70.61 -2.09
N VAL A 5 39.65 70.84 -3.00
CA VAL A 5 41.03 70.27 -3.08
C VAL A 5 41.32 68.79 -2.65
N ARG A 6 41.63 67.99 -3.69
CA ARG A 6 42.90 67.24 -3.96
C ARG A 6 43.40 66.16 -2.97
N GLY A 7 43.33 64.90 -3.42
CA GLY A 7 44.48 64.16 -3.98
C GLY A 7 45.51 63.45 -3.07
N GLN A 8 45.73 62.18 -3.44
CA GLN A 8 46.97 61.36 -3.45
C GLN A 8 47.20 60.27 -2.38
N ARG A 9 47.78 59.19 -2.94
CA ARG A 9 48.01 57.81 -2.45
C ARG A 9 49.06 57.71 -1.34
N THR A 10 48.94 56.66 -0.53
CA THR A 10 50.05 55.76 -0.13
C THR A 10 49.46 54.39 0.23
N GLY A 11 50.20 53.31 -0.05
CA GLY A 11 49.84 51.95 0.32
C GLY A 11 50.71 51.42 1.45
N THR A 12 50.28 50.34 2.11
CA THR A 12 51.11 49.24 2.66
C THR A 12 50.17 48.21 3.29
N GLY A 13 50.51 46.93 3.17
CA GLY A 13 49.64 45.81 3.49
C GLY A 13 49.40 45.55 4.98
N GLN A 14 48.39 44.73 5.24
CA GLN A 14 48.32 43.88 6.42
C GLN A 14 47.55 42.61 6.09
N THR A 15 48.25 41.49 6.24
CA THR A 15 47.77 40.12 6.36
C THR A 15 46.90 39.99 7.61
N GLY A 16 45.74 39.35 7.49
CA GLY A 16 44.85 39.11 8.63
C GLY A 16 43.65 38.24 8.27
N ASP A 17 43.82 36.93 8.49
CA ASP A 17 42.78 36.01 8.96
C ASP A 17 41.47 35.89 8.14
N ARG A 18 41.46 34.96 7.17
CA ARG A 18 40.22 34.43 6.58
C ARG A 18 39.69 33.27 7.42
N THR A 19 39.12 33.56 8.57
CA THR A 19 38.19 32.62 9.19
C THR A 19 36.84 32.79 8.51
N ARG A 20 36.54 31.91 7.54
CA ARG A 20 35.21 31.81 6.92
C ARG A 20 34.21 31.37 7.99
N SER A 21 33.48 32.31 8.57
CA SER A 21 32.24 32.02 9.26
C SER A 21 31.25 31.42 8.25
N PHE A 22 31.08 30.10 8.28
CA PHE A 22 29.92 29.46 7.68
C PHE A 22 28.70 29.89 8.50
N ARG A 23 28.02 30.96 8.05
CA ARG A 23 26.62 31.15 8.40
C ARG A 23 25.85 30.02 7.74
N VAL A 24 25.49 29.00 8.52
CA VAL A 24 24.44 28.07 8.15
C VAL A 24 23.18 28.92 8.04
N PHE A 25 22.79 29.24 6.81
CA PHE A 25 21.45 29.71 6.54
C PHE A 25 20.52 28.55 6.85
N PHE A 26 19.92 28.57 8.04
CA PHE A 26 18.65 27.90 8.22
C PHE A 26 17.68 28.58 7.26
N CYS A 27 17.47 27.97 6.09
CA CYS A 27 16.24 28.18 5.35
C CYS A 27 15.13 27.70 6.28
N ALA A 28 14.56 28.64 7.04
CA ALA A 28 13.27 28.45 7.65
C ALA A 28 12.31 28.18 6.48
N TRP A 29 11.99 26.90 6.26
CA TRP A 29 10.82 26.58 5.48
C TRP A 29 9.65 27.28 6.18
N PRO A 30 8.81 28.03 5.43
CA PRO A 30 7.64 28.61 6.02
C PRO A 30 6.85 27.47 6.66
N ASN A 31 6.39 27.70 7.90
CA ASN A 31 5.41 26.85 8.56
C ASN A 31 4.31 26.57 7.54
N LEU A 32 4.35 25.41 6.91
CA LEU A 32 3.15 24.84 6.33
C LEU A 32 2.23 24.74 7.53
N GLU A 33 1.19 25.57 7.53
CA GLU A 33 0.01 25.33 8.32
C GLU A 33 -0.21 23.83 8.26
N VAL A 34 -0.14 23.18 9.42
CA VAL A 34 -0.59 21.81 9.58
C VAL A 34 -2.03 21.88 9.10
N VAL A 35 -2.24 21.54 7.83
CA VAL A 35 -3.55 21.16 7.33
C VAL A 35 -3.92 20.10 8.31
N THR A 36 -4.84 20.42 9.22
CA THR A 36 -5.44 19.46 10.14
C THR A 36 -6.10 18.43 9.22
N VAL A 37 -5.31 17.46 8.78
CA VAL A 37 -5.77 16.14 8.40
C VAL A 37 -6.69 15.77 9.54
N ASN A 38 -7.97 15.71 9.21
CA ASN A 38 -9.10 15.34 10.04
C ASN A 38 -8.66 14.75 11.40
N ALA A 39 -9.16 15.26 12.52
CA ALA A 39 -8.78 14.85 13.89
C ALA A 39 -8.70 13.33 14.16
N ALA A 40 -9.27 12.51 13.27
CA ALA A 40 -9.04 11.08 13.20
C ALA A 40 -7.59 10.64 12.90
N TRP A 41 -6.78 11.42 12.20
CA TRP A 41 -5.45 11.04 11.71
C TRP A 41 -4.33 11.74 12.45
N GLU A 42 -3.34 10.97 12.84
CA GLU A 42 -2.12 11.44 13.47
C GLU A 42 -0.94 10.93 12.65
N ALA A 43 -0.19 11.84 12.01
CA ALA A 43 1.04 11.47 11.33
C ALA A 43 2.06 10.98 12.38
N VAL A 44 2.69 9.84 12.12
CA VAL A 44 3.69 9.26 13.04
C VAL A 44 5.09 9.38 12.47
N SER A 45 6.08 9.63 13.32
CA SER A 45 7.47 9.61 12.86
C SER A 45 7.91 8.18 12.52
N ARG A 46 8.97 8.07 11.72
CA ARG A 46 9.57 6.76 11.38
C ARG A 46 10.01 5.96 12.60
N VAL A 47 10.42 6.63 13.67
CA VAL A 47 10.80 5.95 14.93
C VAL A 47 9.57 5.33 15.60
N VAL A 48 8.39 5.94 15.43
CA VAL A 48 7.14 5.46 16.05
C VAL A 48 6.52 4.31 15.25
N ASP A 49 6.61 4.31 13.92
CA ASP A 49 6.04 3.24 13.08
C ASP A 49 6.99 2.06 12.84
N GLU A 50 8.29 2.22 13.11
CA GLU A 50 9.31 1.18 12.89
C GLU A 50 8.98 -0.17 13.55
N PRO A 51 8.51 -0.25 14.81
CA PRO A 51 8.10 -1.53 15.41
C PRO A 51 6.94 -2.21 14.67
N ALA A 52 5.98 -1.44 14.15
CA ALA A 52 4.87 -1.99 13.36
C ALA A 52 5.37 -2.54 12.03
N TRP A 53 6.30 -1.84 11.37
CA TRP A 53 6.95 -2.34 10.16
C TRP A 53 7.80 -3.60 10.42
N TYR A 54 8.55 -3.67 11.52
CA TYR A 54 9.27 -4.90 11.90
C TYR A 54 8.31 -6.07 12.06
N TRP A 55 7.17 -5.87 12.70
CA TRP A 55 6.14 -6.89 12.82
C TRP A 55 5.63 -7.33 11.43
N VAL A 56 5.37 -6.39 10.52
CA VAL A 56 4.95 -6.71 9.14
C VAL A 56 6.00 -7.54 8.40
N TYR A 57 7.27 -7.12 8.42
CA TYR A 57 8.33 -7.87 7.75
C TYR A 57 8.55 -9.26 8.34
N ASP A 58 8.51 -9.38 9.68
CA ASP A 58 8.73 -10.66 10.37
C ASP A 58 7.52 -11.60 10.29
N LYS A 59 6.35 -11.13 10.74
CA LYS A 59 5.15 -11.99 10.90
C LYS A 59 4.41 -12.22 9.61
N LEU A 60 4.33 -11.22 8.74
CA LEU A 60 3.69 -11.35 7.44
C LEU A 60 4.68 -11.74 6.35
N ALA A 61 5.97 -11.93 6.66
CA ALA A 61 7.01 -12.22 5.66
C ALA A 61 6.92 -11.26 4.45
N PHE A 62 6.68 -9.97 4.73
CA PHE A 62 6.34 -9.00 3.69
C PHE A 62 7.48 -8.86 2.69
N TRP A 63 7.20 -9.19 1.43
CA TRP A 63 8.12 -9.17 0.31
C TRP A 63 7.46 -8.44 -0.88
N PRO A 64 7.59 -7.10 -0.95
CA PRO A 64 6.94 -6.30 -1.97
C PRO A 64 7.44 -6.64 -3.37
N SER A 65 6.54 -6.79 -4.33
CA SER A 65 6.88 -7.09 -5.72
C SER A 65 5.84 -6.60 -6.72
N THR A 66 6.31 -6.13 -7.86
CA THR A 66 5.45 -5.76 -9.00
C THR A 66 5.20 -6.95 -9.95
N TYR A 67 5.85 -8.09 -9.72
CA TYR A 67 5.82 -9.24 -10.62
C TYR A 67 4.86 -10.35 -10.15
N ALA A 68 4.01 -10.82 -11.07
CA ALA A 68 2.96 -11.79 -10.79
C ALA A 68 3.41 -13.10 -10.13
N HIS A 69 4.61 -13.59 -10.46
CA HIS A 69 5.15 -14.83 -9.88
C HIS A 69 5.52 -14.72 -8.40
N ALA A 70 5.57 -13.50 -7.84
CA ALA A 70 5.92 -13.24 -6.45
C ALA A 70 4.72 -12.76 -5.60
N TRP A 71 3.53 -12.66 -6.20
CA TRP A 71 2.31 -12.32 -5.47
C TRP A 71 1.90 -13.47 -4.54
N PRO A 72 1.31 -13.18 -3.36
CA PRO A 72 0.81 -11.87 -2.93
C PRO A 72 1.81 -11.01 -2.15
N GLY A 73 3.09 -11.40 -2.04
CA GLY A 73 4.07 -10.64 -1.25
C GLY A 73 3.79 -10.58 0.26
N PHE A 74 2.78 -11.32 0.75
CA PHE A 74 2.46 -11.48 2.17
C PHE A 74 2.21 -12.96 2.48
N ARG A 75 2.51 -13.35 3.70
CA ARG A 75 1.85 -14.48 4.37
C ARG A 75 0.56 -13.95 4.98
N GLU A 76 -0.56 -14.23 4.31
CA GLU A 76 -1.88 -13.82 4.79
C GLU A 76 -2.18 -14.48 6.15
N PRO A 77 -2.57 -13.72 7.19
CA PRO A 77 -2.96 -14.29 8.48
C PRO A 77 -4.23 -15.15 8.36
N ALA A 78 -4.54 -15.94 9.38
CA ALA A 78 -5.80 -16.68 9.48
C ALA A 78 -6.56 -16.26 10.76
N PRO A 79 -7.88 -16.03 10.71
CA PRO A 79 -8.71 -16.11 9.51
C PRO A 79 -8.49 -14.92 8.57
N SER A 80 -8.56 -15.14 7.26
CA SER A 80 -8.52 -14.06 6.25
C SER A 80 -9.38 -14.31 5.02
N ARG A 81 -9.72 -13.19 4.38
CA ARG A 81 -10.43 -13.13 3.12
C ARG A 81 -9.70 -12.18 2.18
N THR A 82 -9.38 -12.65 0.98
CA THR A 82 -8.76 -11.81 -0.04
C THR A 82 -9.66 -11.68 -1.23
N TRP A 83 -10.02 -10.44 -1.56
CA TRP A 83 -10.80 -10.12 -2.73
C TRP A 83 -9.93 -9.63 -3.87
N ASP A 84 -10.28 -10.08 -5.07
CA ASP A 84 -9.78 -9.54 -6.32
C ASP A 84 -10.58 -8.28 -6.68
N LEU A 85 -9.89 -7.15 -6.81
CA LEU A 85 -10.49 -5.87 -7.16
C LEU A 85 -10.40 -5.59 -8.66
N SER A 86 -9.83 -6.50 -9.44
CA SER A 86 -9.71 -6.39 -10.90
C SER A 86 -10.94 -6.99 -11.63
N PRO A 87 -11.13 -6.64 -12.91
CA PRO A 87 -12.02 -7.38 -13.80
C PRO A 87 -11.53 -8.83 -13.93
N GLY A 88 -12.36 -9.80 -13.54
CA GLY A 88 -11.94 -11.18 -13.29
C GLY A 88 -11.56 -12.03 -14.51
N ASP A 89 -11.54 -11.47 -15.72
CA ASP A 89 -11.27 -12.18 -16.98
C ASP A 89 -9.89 -11.90 -17.58
N THR A 90 -9.14 -10.95 -17.03
CA THR A 90 -7.85 -10.52 -17.60
C THR A 90 -6.69 -11.39 -17.11
N ASP A 91 -5.78 -11.77 -18.03
CA ASP A 91 -4.54 -12.44 -17.66
C ASP A 91 -3.70 -11.54 -16.73
N ARG A 92 -3.46 -12.01 -15.50
CA ARG A 92 -2.70 -11.33 -14.46
C ARG A 92 -1.26 -10.98 -14.86
N GLY A 93 -0.68 -11.70 -15.81
CA GLY A 93 0.64 -11.39 -16.38
C GLY A 93 0.63 -10.27 -17.42
N SER A 94 -0.54 -9.93 -17.97
CA SER A 94 -0.69 -9.03 -19.12
C SER A 94 -0.51 -7.55 -18.77
N ALA A 95 -0.26 -6.73 -19.79
CA ALA A 95 -0.27 -5.28 -19.66
C ALA A 95 -1.70 -4.73 -19.42
N GLU A 96 -2.72 -5.40 -19.97
CA GLU A 96 -4.13 -5.04 -19.78
C GLU A 96 -4.52 -5.14 -18.31
N PHE A 97 -4.10 -6.20 -17.61
CA PHE A 97 -4.33 -6.32 -16.18
C PHE A 97 -3.63 -5.22 -15.38
N ARG A 98 -2.39 -4.88 -15.76
CA ARG A 98 -1.58 -3.88 -15.04
C ARG A 98 -2.09 -2.45 -15.20
N LEU A 99 -2.70 -2.12 -16.35
CA LEU A 99 -3.13 -0.76 -16.69
C LEU A 99 -4.66 -0.59 -16.72
N GLY A 100 -5.40 -1.69 -16.68
CA GLY A 100 -6.86 -1.71 -16.82
C GLY A 100 -7.60 -1.16 -15.60
N PRO A 101 -8.91 -0.88 -15.75
CA PRO A 101 -9.75 -0.35 -14.68
C PRO A 101 -9.95 -1.37 -13.57
N TYR A 102 -10.32 -0.93 -12.37
CA TYR A 102 -10.75 -1.81 -11.28
C TYR A 102 -12.23 -2.19 -11.46
N ALA A 103 -12.65 -3.32 -10.91
CA ALA A 103 -14.05 -3.74 -10.89
C ALA A 103 -14.87 -3.04 -9.79
N VAL A 104 -14.19 -2.37 -8.85
CA VAL A 104 -14.78 -1.66 -7.71
C VAL A 104 -14.19 -0.27 -7.57
N GLU A 105 -14.99 0.66 -7.06
CA GLU A 105 -14.58 2.04 -6.87
C GLU A 105 -13.91 2.26 -5.51
N GLU A 106 -12.90 3.13 -5.48
CA GLU A 106 -12.13 3.44 -4.26
C GLU A 106 -13.00 3.95 -3.10
N HIS A 107 -13.97 4.80 -3.40
CA HIS A 107 -14.86 5.37 -2.39
C HIS A 107 -15.78 4.30 -1.75
N GLN A 108 -16.16 3.26 -2.50
CA GLN A 108 -16.95 2.16 -1.96
C GLN A 108 -16.11 1.35 -0.97
N VAL A 109 -14.87 1.01 -1.34
CA VAL A 109 -13.93 0.31 -0.45
C VAL A 109 -13.62 1.14 0.80
N ALA A 110 -13.47 2.46 0.67
CA ALA A 110 -13.25 3.34 1.81
C ALA A 110 -14.46 3.39 2.76
N ALA A 111 -15.69 3.40 2.23
CA ALA A 111 -16.91 3.35 3.04
C ALA A 111 -17.06 2.01 3.79
N ILE A 112 -16.82 0.90 3.09
CA ILE A 112 -16.82 -0.47 3.66
C ILE A 112 -15.79 -0.55 4.79
N ALA A 113 -14.57 -0.13 4.51
CA ALA A 113 -13.48 -0.17 5.47
C ALA A 113 -13.77 0.70 6.70
N LEU A 114 -14.31 1.91 6.52
CA LEU A 114 -14.67 2.76 7.65
C LEU A 114 -15.72 2.12 8.56
N ALA A 115 -16.79 1.57 7.97
CA ALA A 115 -17.84 0.88 8.72
C ALA A 115 -17.29 -0.34 9.47
N ALA A 116 -16.51 -1.18 8.79
CA ALA A 116 -15.91 -2.36 9.37
C ALA A 116 -14.87 -2.03 10.45
N PHE A 117 -14.05 -0.99 10.27
CA PHE A 117 -13.08 -0.55 11.27
C PHE A 117 -13.76 0.03 12.50
N ARG A 118 -14.85 0.81 12.35
CA ARG A 118 -15.65 1.28 13.49
C ARG A 118 -16.28 0.13 14.28
N GLU A 119 -16.68 -0.95 13.62
CA GLU A 119 -17.24 -2.12 14.31
C GLU A 119 -16.15 -2.96 15.00
N ALA A 120 -15.02 -3.19 14.33
CA ALA A 120 -13.93 -3.99 14.87
C ALA A 120 -13.15 -3.25 15.97
N CYS A 121 -13.04 -1.92 15.87
CA CYS A 121 -12.45 -1.07 16.89
C CYS A 121 -13.49 -0.69 17.96
N GLY A 122 -13.10 -0.72 19.23
CA GLY A 122 -13.88 -0.04 20.27
C GLY A 122 -13.99 1.49 20.00
N PRO A 123 -14.88 2.21 20.70
CA PRO A 123 -15.12 3.65 20.47
C PRO A 123 -13.87 4.53 20.46
N ASP A 124 -12.87 4.20 21.29
CA ASP A 124 -11.60 4.92 21.39
C ASP A 124 -10.44 4.24 20.64
N GLY A 125 -10.74 3.15 19.92
CA GLY A 125 -9.77 2.30 19.25
C GLY A 125 -9.01 3.06 18.16
N ARG A 126 -7.73 2.72 18.03
CA ARG A 126 -6.83 3.22 17.00
C ARG A 126 -6.34 2.07 16.14
N MET A 127 -5.93 2.42 14.93
CA MET A 127 -5.25 1.50 14.02
C MET A 127 -4.01 2.18 13.45
N TRP A 128 -3.02 1.38 13.14
CA TRP A 128 -1.95 1.77 12.23
C TRP A 128 -2.50 1.90 10.83
N ALA A 129 -2.07 2.94 10.11
CA ALA A 129 -2.21 3.09 8.67
C ALA A 129 -0.80 3.25 8.09
N LEU A 130 -0.22 2.12 7.70
CA LEU A 130 1.14 2.03 7.21
C LEU A 130 1.15 2.26 5.70
N HIS A 131 2.05 3.13 5.25
CA HIS A 131 2.23 3.47 3.83
C HIS A 131 3.67 3.16 3.45
N TRP A 132 3.87 2.14 2.62
CA TRP A 132 5.21 1.62 2.37
C TRP A 132 6.14 2.69 1.83
N GLN A 133 7.33 2.83 2.44
CA GLN A 133 8.33 3.87 2.14
C GLN A 133 7.86 5.34 2.28
N HIS A 134 6.67 5.57 2.82
CA HIS A 134 6.04 6.88 2.91
C HIS A 134 5.57 7.19 4.35
N GLN A 135 4.93 8.33 4.52
CA GLN A 135 4.39 8.78 5.80
C GLN A 135 3.29 7.82 6.29
N SER A 136 3.53 7.15 7.41
CA SER A 136 2.51 6.36 8.11
C SER A 136 1.68 7.23 9.07
N PHE A 137 0.55 6.70 9.51
CA PHE A 137 -0.35 7.38 10.44
C PHE A 137 -0.88 6.42 11.49
N ARG A 138 -1.42 6.99 12.57
CA ARG A 138 -2.48 6.37 13.35
C ARG A 138 -3.82 6.96 12.94
N ILE A 139 -4.84 6.11 12.85
CA ILE A 139 -6.21 6.50 12.55
C ILE A 139 -7.13 6.11 13.72
N ARG A 140 -8.06 6.99 14.07
CA ARG A 140 -9.23 6.74 14.93
C ARG A 140 -10.49 6.65 14.07
N PRO A 141 -10.94 5.43 13.69
CA PRO A 141 -12.08 5.26 12.77
C PRO A 141 -13.37 5.96 13.25
N HIS A 142 -13.61 6.01 14.55
CA HIS A 142 -14.79 6.65 15.14
C HIS A 142 -14.80 8.18 15.01
N LEU A 143 -13.65 8.82 14.80
CA LEU A 143 -13.57 10.26 14.55
C LEU A 143 -13.58 10.64 13.07
N MET A 144 -13.53 9.66 12.17
CA MET A 144 -13.62 9.93 10.75
C MET A 144 -15.02 10.38 10.39
N THR A 145 -15.15 11.51 9.71
CA THR A 145 -16.39 11.86 9.01
C THR A 145 -16.54 10.99 7.77
N GLU A 146 -17.75 10.51 7.50
CA GLU A 146 -18.05 9.76 6.28
C GLU A 146 -17.78 10.60 5.03
N GLY A 147 -17.20 9.98 4.00
CA GLY A 147 -16.80 10.66 2.77
C GLY A 147 -15.58 11.59 2.88
N ALA A 148 -15.01 11.78 4.09
CA ALA A 148 -13.77 12.55 4.23
C ALA A 148 -12.62 11.86 3.50
N ARG A 149 -11.73 12.66 2.91
CA ARG A 149 -10.54 12.15 2.20
C ARG A 149 -9.57 11.49 3.18
N TRP A 150 -9.06 10.33 2.81
CA TRP A 150 -8.03 9.61 3.55
C TRP A 150 -6.64 10.08 3.10
N PRO A 151 -5.71 10.40 4.01
CA PRO A 151 -4.31 10.65 3.65
C PRO A 151 -3.66 9.44 2.98
N VAL A 152 -4.03 8.24 3.44
CA VAL A 152 -3.63 6.94 2.88
C VAL A 152 -4.89 6.12 2.64
N PRO A 153 -5.24 5.74 1.40
CA PRO A 153 -6.45 4.98 1.12
C PRO A 153 -6.27 3.50 1.50
N VAL A 154 -7.35 2.85 1.95
CA VAL A 154 -7.38 1.37 2.09
C VAL A 154 -7.31 0.69 0.73
N PHE A 155 -7.83 1.36 -0.30
CA PHE A 155 -7.74 0.90 -1.66
C PHE A 155 -6.27 0.86 -2.12
N PRO A 156 -5.76 -0.30 -2.54
CA PRO A 156 -4.35 -0.44 -2.90
C PRO A 156 -4.13 0.04 -4.33
N ARG A 157 -4.01 1.36 -4.52
CA ARG A 157 -3.57 1.94 -5.79
C ARG A 157 -2.15 2.47 -5.62
N ALA A 158 -1.29 2.10 -6.57
CA ALA A 158 0.10 2.54 -6.71
C ALA A 158 1.08 2.08 -5.62
N ASP A 159 0.64 1.88 -4.37
CA ASP A 159 1.52 1.44 -3.28
C ASP A 159 0.83 0.45 -2.30
N TYR A 160 1.63 -0.18 -1.43
CA TYR A 160 1.16 -1.02 -0.34
C TYR A 160 0.66 -0.17 0.82
N HIS A 161 -0.65 -0.31 1.10
CA HIS A 161 -1.32 0.31 2.22
C HIS A 161 -1.80 -0.78 3.18
N LEU A 162 -1.35 -0.72 4.43
CA LEU A 162 -1.70 -1.71 5.46
C LEU A 162 -2.42 -1.01 6.61
N PHE A 163 -3.58 -1.52 6.99
CA PHE A 163 -4.28 -1.06 8.18
C PHE A 163 -4.25 -2.14 9.23
N LEU A 164 -3.69 -1.88 10.41
CA LEU A 164 -3.49 -2.91 11.43
C LEU A 164 -4.04 -2.42 12.77
N ALA A 165 -4.74 -3.28 13.50
CA ALA A 165 -5.04 -3.03 14.91
C ALA A 165 -3.73 -2.77 15.69
N GLU A 166 -3.78 -1.99 16.78
CA GLU A 166 -2.57 -1.70 17.58
C GLU A 166 -1.93 -2.96 18.18
N ASP A 167 -2.72 -4.00 18.43
CA ASP A 167 -2.28 -5.32 18.88
C ASP A 167 -2.04 -6.32 17.73
N PHE A 168 -2.18 -5.87 16.48
CA PHE A 168 -2.04 -6.65 15.25
C PHE A 168 -3.00 -7.83 15.10
N SER A 169 -4.08 -7.88 15.89
CA SER A 169 -5.04 -9.00 15.88
C SER A 169 -5.93 -9.05 14.63
N PHE A 170 -6.11 -7.91 13.95
CA PHE A 170 -6.86 -7.80 12.70
C PHE A 170 -6.33 -6.67 11.84
N GLY A 171 -6.70 -6.67 10.56
CA GLY A 171 -6.26 -5.63 9.64
C GLY A 171 -6.55 -5.89 8.17
N THR A 172 -6.04 -5.01 7.32
CA THR A 172 -6.08 -5.13 5.87
C THR A 172 -4.66 -5.05 5.27
N LEU A 173 -4.43 -5.83 4.23
CA LEU A 173 -3.20 -5.87 3.45
C LEU A 173 -3.58 -5.60 1.99
N GLY A 174 -3.33 -4.37 1.53
CA GLY A 174 -3.62 -3.97 0.17
C GLY A 174 -2.42 -4.20 -0.75
N HIS A 175 -2.60 -4.95 -1.84
CA HIS A 175 -1.56 -5.20 -2.85
C HIS A 175 -1.88 -4.49 -4.17
N PRO A 176 -1.11 -3.46 -4.57
CA PRO A 176 -1.48 -2.63 -5.72
C PRO A 176 -1.26 -3.32 -7.06
N TRP A 177 -0.22 -4.15 -7.19
CA TRP A 177 0.04 -4.88 -8.43
C TRP A 177 -0.77 -6.16 -8.59
N GLU A 178 -1.03 -6.93 -7.52
CA GLU A 178 -1.99 -8.05 -7.58
C GLU A 178 -3.45 -7.57 -7.63
N ARG A 179 -3.68 -6.30 -7.27
CA ARG A 179 -4.98 -5.63 -7.26
C ARG A 179 -5.95 -6.31 -6.29
N THR A 180 -5.43 -6.65 -5.13
CA THR A 180 -6.15 -7.41 -4.11
C THR A 180 -6.20 -6.67 -2.79
N LEU A 181 -7.28 -6.90 -2.05
CA LEU A 181 -7.40 -6.48 -0.66
C LEU A 181 -7.60 -7.74 0.20
N CYS A 182 -6.57 -8.10 0.96
CA CYS A 182 -6.67 -9.11 2.01
C CYS A 182 -7.16 -8.44 3.29
N VAL A 183 -8.16 -9.03 3.94
CA VAL A 183 -8.66 -8.63 5.26
C VAL A 183 -8.51 -9.82 6.20
N PHE A 184 -8.02 -9.60 7.41
CA PHE A 184 -7.78 -10.67 8.37
C PHE A 184 -8.26 -10.33 9.78
N GLY A 185 -8.45 -11.38 10.58
CA GLY A 185 -8.85 -11.32 11.98
C GLY A 185 -10.34 -11.60 12.18
N GLU A 186 -10.67 -12.31 13.26
CA GLU A 186 -12.00 -12.86 13.55
C GLU A 186 -13.11 -11.80 13.59
N LYS A 187 -12.79 -10.58 14.00
CA LYS A 187 -13.75 -9.46 14.06
C LYS A 187 -13.94 -8.77 12.72
N LEU A 188 -12.85 -8.60 11.97
CA LEU A 188 -12.84 -7.72 10.80
C LEU A 188 -13.34 -8.42 9.54
N VAL A 189 -13.00 -9.69 9.35
CA VAL A 189 -13.45 -10.49 8.20
C VAL A 189 -14.98 -10.48 8.03
N PRO A 190 -15.79 -10.88 9.04
CA PRO A 190 -17.24 -10.89 8.89
C PRO A 190 -17.84 -9.49 8.69
N ALA A 191 -17.23 -8.45 9.28
CA ALA A 191 -17.67 -7.07 9.06
C ALA A 191 -17.46 -6.63 7.61
N PHE A 192 -16.29 -6.93 7.02
CA PHE A 192 -16.03 -6.65 5.61
C PHE A 192 -16.93 -7.46 4.67
N GLU A 193 -17.18 -8.74 4.96
CA GLU A 193 -18.12 -9.56 4.18
C GLU A 193 -19.53 -8.95 4.18
N ARG A 194 -20.01 -8.48 5.34
CA ARG A 194 -21.33 -7.88 5.47
C ARG A 194 -21.43 -6.49 4.82
N PHE A 195 -20.52 -5.57 5.12
CA PHE A 195 -20.56 -4.22 4.57
C PHE A 195 -20.19 -4.18 3.08
N GLY A 196 -19.37 -5.13 2.63
CA GLY A 196 -18.95 -5.27 1.25
C GLY A 196 -19.89 -6.10 0.37
N GLU A 197 -21.05 -6.53 0.87
CA GLU A 197 -22.02 -7.29 0.09
C GLU A 197 -22.39 -6.55 -1.20
N GLY A 198 -22.32 -7.24 -2.34
CA GLY A 198 -22.57 -6.66 -3.67
C GLY A 198 -21.44 -5.82 -4.25
N VAL A 199 -20.42 -5.45 -3.46
CA VAL A 199 -19.22 -4.71 -3.92
C VAL A 199 -18.02 -5.65 -4.00
N LEU A 200 -17.70 -6.34 -2.92
CA LEU A 200 -16.57 -7.26 -2.80
C LEU A 200 -17.01 -8.68 -3.15
N THR A 201 -17.18 -8.94 -4.45
CA THR A 201 -17.82 -10.17 -4.95
C THR A 201 -16.84 -11.29 -5.31
N ASN A 202 -15.65 -10.95 -5.79
CA ASN A 202 -14.68 -11.94 -6.27
C ASN A 202 -13.68 -12.32 -5.17
N VAL A 203 -13.95 -13.40 -4.44
CA VAL A 203 -12.98 -13.96 -3.48
C VAL A 203 -11.91 -14.70 -4.26
N LEU A 204 -10.65 -14.31 -4.05
CA LEU A 204 -9.46 -14.94 -4.62
C LEU A 204 -8.83 -15.95 -3.66
N ARG A 205 -8.79 -15.63 -2.36
CA ARG A 205 -8.23 -16.50 -1.33
C ARG A 205 -9.03 -16.49 -0.02
N ARG A 206 -8.93 -17.62 0.68
CA ARG A 206 -9.38 -17.84 2.07
C ARG A 206 -8.18 -18.36 2.85
N ASP A 207 -7.80 -17.68 3.92
CA ASP A 207 -6.70 -18.10 4.80
C ASP A 207 -5.39 -18.38 4.03
N GLY A 208 -5.04 -17.51 3.07
CA GLY A 208 -3.86 -17.69 2.21
C GLY A 208 -3.99 -18.74 1.11
N LYS A 209 -5.12 -19.46 1.03
CA LYS A 209 -5.34 -20.52 0.04
C LYS A 209 -6.24 -20.03 -1.09
N PRO A 210 -5.91 -20.31 -2.35
CA PRO A 210 -6.79 -20.03 -3.48
C PRO A 210 -8.19 -20.60 -3.24
N THR A 211 -9.22 -19.80 -3.48
CA THR A 211 -10.56 -20.33 -3.62
C THR A 211 -10.70 -20.94 -5.00
N GLU A 212 -11.39 -22.08 -5.09
CA GLU A 212 -11.82 -22.62 -6.38
C GLU A 212 -12.67 -21.56 -7.07
N THR A 213 -12.09 -20.85 -8.04
CA THR A 213 -12.83 -19.88 -8.82
C THR A 213 -13.81 -20.64 -9.71
N THR A 214 -15.11 -20.40 -9.55
CA THR A 214 -16.10 -20.60 -10.61
C THR A 214 -15.64 -19.78 -11.83
N GLY A 215 -14.87 -20.38 -12.74
CA GLY A 215 -14.43 -19.68 -13.95
C GLY A 215 -13.15 -20.17 -14.63
N ALA A 216 -12.37 -21.07 -14.04
CA ALA A 216 -11.30 -21.75 -14.79
C ALA A 216 -11.87 -22.97 -15.52
N SER A 217 -12.38 -22.77 -16.74
CA SER A 217 -12.62 -23.88 -17.66
C SER A 217 -11.29 -24.63 -17.89
N PRO A 218 -11.22 -25.96 -17.68
CA PRO A 218 -10.00 -26.70 -17.95
C PRO A 218 -9.77 -26.66 -19.45
N ARG A 219 -8.77 -25.90 -19.91
CA ARG A 219 -8.27 -26.08 -21.28
C ARG A 219 -7.79 -27.52 -21.39
N ALA A 220 -8.54 -28.30 -22.16
CA ALA A 220 -8.21 -29.65 -22.57
C ALA A 220 -6.80 -29.64 -23.18
N GLY A 221 -5.81 -30.11 -22.41
CA GLY A 221 -4.54 -30.57 -22.94
C GLY A 221 -4.75 -31.88 -23.67
N GLY A 222 -5.24 -31.81 -24.90
CA GLY A 222 -5.20 -32.93 -25.83
C GLY A 222 -3.75 -33.23 -26.20
N SER A 223 -3.05 -33.99 -25.35
CA SER A 223 -1.80 -34.64 -25.72
C SER A 223 -2.14 -35.83 -26.61
N ALA A 224 -2.23 -35.59 -27.92
CA ALA A 224 -2.23 -36.67 -28.90
C ALA A 224 -0.83 -37.29 -28.90
N THR A 225 -0.65 -38.35 -28.11
CA THR A 225 0.50 -39.24 -28.22
C THR A 225 0.41 -39.96 -29.57
N ARG A 226 1.10 -39.41 -30.57
CA ARG A 226 1.26 -40.06 -31.87
C ARG A 226 2.32 -41.15 -31.69
N ALA A 227 1.87 -42.40 -31.63
CA ALA A 227 2.74 -43.58 -31.64
C ALA A 227 3.63 -43.57 -32.91
N PRO A 228 4.90 -43.96 -32.83
CA PRO A 228 5.72 -44.19 -34.02
C PRO A 228 5.25 -45.48 -34.71
N ALA A 229 5.09 -45.40 -36.03
CA ALA A 229 4.76 -46.53 -36.88
C ALA A 229 5.98 -47.46 -37.02
N GLU A 230 5.77 -48.75 -36.75
CA GLU A 230 6.69 -49.85 -37.06
C GLU A 230 6.89 -49.98 -38.58
N PRO A 231 8.13 -50.18 -39.07
CA PRO A 231 8.37 -50.48 -40.48
C PRO A 231 8.07 -51.95 -40.80
N SER A 232 7.22 -52.21 -41.80
CA SER A 232 6.95 -53.56 -42.29
C SER A 232 8.17 -54.14 -43.02
N GLU A 233 8.73 -55.21 -42.50
CA GLU A 233 9.64 -56.08 -43.26
C GLU A 233 8.89 -56.75 -44.42
N LEU A 234 9.33 -56.46 -45.65
CA LEU A 234 9.12 -57.34 -46.79
C LEU A 234 10.02 -58.57 -46.60
N ALA A 235 9.40 -59.73 -46.40
CA ALA A 235 10.06 -61.01 -46.52
C ALA A 235 9.26 -61.93 -47.47
N ARG A 236 9.87 -62.10 -48.66
CA ARG A 236 9.74 -63.21 -49.65
C ARG A 236 8.50 -63.27 -50.54
#